data_AF-A0A970X2P4-F1
#
_entry.id   AF-A0A970X2P4-F1
#
_cell.length_a   1.000
_cell.length_b   1.000
_cell.length_c   1.000
_cell.angle_alpha   90.00
_cell.angle_beta   90.00
_cell.angle_gamma   90.00
#
_symmetry.space_group_name_H-M   'P 1'
#
loop_
_entity.id
_entity.type
_entity.pdbx_description
1 polymer ?
#
loop_
_entity_poly.entity_id
_entity_poly.type
_entity_poly.pdbx_seq_one_letter_code
_entity_poly.pdbx_strand_id
1 'polypeptide(L)'
;MSDTRIRKVLILGSGALKIGEAGEFDYSGSQALKALKEEGVSTVLINPNIATVQTSEGVADQIYFLPVTPYFVEKVIQREKPDGLLLSFGGQTALNCGVKLYETGILEKYSLQVLGTPVQSIIDTEDRERFVERLDEIDVKTIKSTAVSNLADAHQAAENLGYPIIVRAAYALGGLGSGFCNNATELEALASKAFNYSNQLLVEKSLKGWKEIEYEVVRDRYDNCITVCNMEN
;
A
#
# COMPACT_ATOMS: atom_id res chain seq x y z
N MET A 1 -11.55 22.90 -11.23
CA MET A 1 -12.65 23.35 -10.34
C MET A 1 -12.63 22.45 -9.13
N SER A 2 -12.28 23.01 -7.96
CA SER A 2 -12.32 22.27 -6.69
C SER A 2 -13.75 21.81 -6.43
N ASP A 3 -13.93 20.57 -5.99
CA ASP A 3 -15.22 20.08 -5.53
C ASP A 3 -15.58 20.87 -4.27
N THR A 4 -16.51 21.82 -4.38
CA THR A 4 -16.90 22.74 -3.31
C THR A 4 -17.48 22.04 -2.07
N ARG A 5 -17.61 20.71 -2.10
CA ARG A 5 -18.11 19.89 -0.99
C ARG A 5 -17.01 19.44 -0.03
N ILE A 6 -15.75 19.33 -0.47
CA ILE A 6 -14.64 18.88 0.38
C ILE A 6 -14.00 20.08 1.06
N ARG A 7 -14.19 20.20 2.38
CA ARG A 7 -13.66 21.32 3.17
C ARG A 7 -12.69 20.87 4.25
N LYS A 8 -12.81 19.63 4.74
CA LYS A 8 -11.89 19.03 5.69
C LYS A 8 -11.46 17.63 5.25
N VAL A 9 -10.15 17.38 5.19
CA VAL A 9 -9.58 16.10 4.77
C VAL A 9 -8.70 15.52 5.87
N LEU A 10 -8.88 14.23 6.14
CA LEU A 10 -8.02 13.43 6.99
C LEU A 10 -6.94 12.74 6.14
N ILE A 11 -5.69 12.83 6.57
CA ILE A 11 -4.54 12.12 6.00
C ILE A 11 -3.97 11.18 7.06
N LEU A 12 -3.65 9.95 6.64
CA LEU A 12 -2.96 8.97 7.47
C LEU A 12 -1.47 8.93 7.09
N GLY A 13 -0.58 9.14 8.07
CA GLY A 13 0.86 9.00 7.89
C GLY A 13 1.33 7.54 7.98
N SER A 14 2.61 7.30 7.68
CA SER A 14 3.26 5.98 7.74
C SER A 14 3.63 5.51 9.15
N GLY A 15 3.67 6.42 10.12
CA GLY A 15 4.15 6.09 11.46
C GLY A 15 5.67 5.97 11.53
N ALA A 16 6.16 5.07 12.40
CA ALA A 16 7.59 4.91 12.64
C ALA A 16 8.31 4.41 11.39
N LEU A 17 9.51 4.95 11.14
CA LEU A 17 10.37 4.55 10.02
C LEU A 17 10.76 3.08 10.16
N LYS A 18 10.64 2.33 9.06
CA LYS A 18 10.99 0.91 8.97
C LYS A 18 11.75 0.68 7.66
N ILE A 19 12.51 -0.41 7.58
CA ILE A 19 13.11 -0.84 6.30
C ILE A 19 11.96 -1.11 5.31
N GLY A 20 11.99 -0.46 4.15
CA GLY A 20 10.95 -0.56 3.12
C GLY A 20 9.76 0.39 3.29
N GLU A 21 9.70 1.17 4.37
CA GLU A 21 8.71 2.25 4.58
C GLU A 21 9.35 3.37 5.40
N ALA A 22 9.97 4.34 4.73
CA ALA A 22 10.86 5.32 5.35
C ALA A 22 10.40 6.79 5.12
N GLY A 23 11.37 7.68 4.88
CA GLY A 23 11.16 9.14 4.84
C GLY A 23 10.43 9.63 3.59
N GLU A 24 10.29 8.81 2.56
CA GLU A 24 9.54 9.10 1.34
C GLU A 24 8.08 9.46 1.63
N PHE A 25 7.50 8.91 2.71
CA PHE A 25 6.14 9.24 3.14
C PHE A 25 6.04 10.51 3.98
N ASP A 26 7.14 10.93 4.62
CA ASP A 26 7.20 12.28 5.20
C ASP A 26 7.22 13.34 4.10
N TYR A 27 8.06 13.13 3.09
CA TYR A 27 8.11 13.97 1.90
C TYR A 27 6.73 14.04 1.22
N SER A 28 6.16 12.89 0.87
CA SER A 28 4.89 12.81 0.13
C SER A 28 3.71 13.34 0.93
N GLY A 29 3.61 12.98 2.23
CA GLY A 29 2.58 13.50 3.13
C GLY A 29 2.65 15.02 3.31
N SER A 30 3.87 15.58 3.43
CA SER A 30 4.07 17.02 3.49
C SER A 30 3.63 17.74 2.21
N GLN A 31 3.89 17.17 1.03
CA GLN A 31 3.42 17.72 -0.24
C GLN A 31 1.89 17.68 -0.34
N ALA A 32 1.26 16.58 0.09
CA ALA A 32 -0.20 16.47 0.10
C ALA A 32 -0.86 17.51 1.02
N LEU A 33 -0.32 17.70 2.23
CA LEU A 33 -0.80 18.72 3.17
C LEU A 33 -0.65 20.13 2.60
N LYS A 34 0.49 20.42 1.99
CA LYS A 34 0.75 21.70 1.33
C LYS A 34 -0.26 21.95 0.19
N ALA A 35 -0.48 20.99 -0.69
CA ALA A 35 -1.41 21.11 -1.81
C ALA A 35 -2.85 21.36 -1.33
N LEU A 36 -3.32 20.64 -0.31
CA LEU A 36 -4.65 20.86 0.28
C LEU A 36 -4.79 22.27 0.88
N LYS A 37 -3.75 22.73 1.58
CA LYS A 37 -3.72 24.08 2.17
C LYS A 37 -3.77 25.17 1.10
N GLU A 38 -3.04 25.01 0.00
CA GLU A 38 -3.06 25.95 -1.14
C GLU A 38 -4.44 26.03 -1.81
N GLU A 39 -5.20 24.93 -1.80
CA GLU A 39 -6.59 24.87 -2.26
C GLU A 39 -7.63 25.31 -1.20
N GLY A 40 -7.18 25.77 -0.02
CA GLY A 40 -8.06 26.22 1.06
C GLY A 40 -8.83 25.11 1.76
N VAL A 41 -8.36 23.86 1.67
CA VAL A 41 -8.95 22.69 2.34
C VAL A 41 -8.31 22.51 3.70
N SER A 42 -9.13 22.37 4.74
CA SER A 42 -8.64 22.13 6.10
C SER A 42 -8.11 20.71 6.25
N THR A 43 -7.02 20.54 6.99
CA THR A 43 -6.27 19.28 7.06
C THR A 43 -6.19 18.73 8.49
N VAL A 44 -6.46 17.43 8.62
CA VAL A 44 -6.20 16.65 9.83
C VAL A 44 -5.18 15.57 9.49
N LEU A 45 -4.09 15.49 10.25
CA LEU A 45 -3.08 14.45 10.10
C LEU A 45 -3.10 13.52 11.32
N ILE A 46 -3.05 12.20 11.08
CA ILE A 46 -2.71 11.22 12.11
C ILE A 46 -1.35 10.61 11.77
N ASN A 47 -0.34 10.88 12.60
CA ASN A 47 0.97 10.26 12.48
C ASN A 47 1.65 10.21 13.86
N PRO A 48 1.99 9.02 14.39
CA PRO A 48 2.67 8.91 15.69
C PRO A 48 4.16 9.31 15.63
N ASN A 49 4.75 9.45 14.44
CA ASN A 49 6.17 9.78 14.29
C ASN A 49 6.42 11.28 14.42
N ILE A 50 6.91 11.68 15.61
CA ILE A 50 7.22 13.07 15.97
C ILE A 50 8.40 13.68 15.20
N ALA A 51 9.21 12.86 14.52
CA ALA A 51 10.43 13.30 13.85
C ALA A 51 10.21 13.60 12.36
N THR A 52 9.00 14.04 11.98
CA THR A 52 8.61 14.26 10.58
C THR A 52 8.25 15.71 10.29
N VAL A 53 8.57 16.18 9.09
CA VAL A 53 8.19 17.52 8.61
C VAL A 53 6.68 17.66 8.59
N GLN A 54 5.94 16.63 8.16
CA GLN A 54 4.48 16.66 8.13
C GLN A 54 3.83 16.89 9.51
N THR A 55 4.52 16.55 10.60
CA THR A 55 4.06 16.80 11.98
C THR A 55 4.56 18.13 12.58
N SER A 56 5.23 18.97 11.79
CA SER A 56 5.68 20.29 12.25
C SER A 56 4.52 21.28 12.34
N GLU A 57 4.66 22.26 13.23
CA GLU A 57 3.65 23.30 13.44
C GLU A 57 3.34 24.05 12.13
N GLY A 58 2.04 24.21 11.83
CA GLY A 58 1.56 24.94 10.66
C GLY A 58 1.58 24.16 9.34
N VAL A 59 2.05 22.91 9.32
CA VAL A 59 2.01 22.05 8.12
C VAL A 59 0.61 21.44 7.92
N ALA A 60 0.01 20.89 8.97
CA ALA A 60 -1.41 20.52 9.02
C ALA A 60 -2.16 21.45 9.99
N ASP A 61 -3.48 21.62 9.82
CA ASP A 61 -4.27 22.43 10.76
C ASP A 61 -4.42 21.73 12.11
N GLN A 62 -4.60 20.40 12.10
CA GLN A 62 -4.72 19.56 13.29
C GLN A 62 -3.85 18.32 13.15
N ILE A 63 -3.07 18.01 14.19
CA ILE A 63 -2.15 16.88 14.22
C ILE A 63 -2.49 15.99 15.41
N TYR A 64 -2.65 14.70 15.14
CA TYR A 64 -2.88 13.65 16.12
C TYR A 64 -1.68 12.70 16.16
N PHE A 65 -0.92 12.76 17.26
CA PHE A 65 0.16 11.80 17.56
C PHE A 65 -0.44 10.50 18.13
N LEU A 66 -1.20 9.80 17.31
CA LEU A 66 -1.89 8.55 17.65
C LEU A 66 -1.45 7.42 16.72
N PRO A 67 -1.51 6.15 17.17
CA PRO A 67 -1.28 5.01 16.28
C PRO A 67 -2.24 5.02 15.09
N VAL A 68 -1.74 4.70 13.89
CA VAL A 68 -2.54 4.57 12.67
C VAL A 68 -3.21 3.19 12.67
N THR A 69 -4.21 3.03 13.52
CA THR A 69 -5.03 1.82 13.61
C THR A 69 -6.51 2.16 13.52
N PRO A 70 -7.38 1.23 13.07
CA PRO A 70 -8.80 1.51 12.86
C PRO A 70 -9.49 2.12 14.09
N TYR A 71 -9.13 1.66 15.30
CA TYR A 71 -9.68 2.17 16.55
C TYR A 71 -9.40 3.67 16.75
N PHE A 72 -8.13 4.08 16.66
CA PHE A 72 -7.77 5.49 16.88
C PHE A 72 -8.24 6.38 15.73
N VAL A 73 -8.14 5.87 14.49
CA VAL A 73 -8.61 6.60 13.31
C VAL A 73 -10.11 6.84 13.39
N GLU A 74 -10.93 5.86 13.81
CA GLU A 74 -12.37 6.06 14.00
C GLU A 74 -12.66 7.15 15.06
N LYS A 75 -11.91 7.18 16.16
CA LYS A 75 -12.08 8.22 17.19
C LYS A 75 -11.79 9.62 16.66
N VAL A 76 -10.78 9.76 15.80
CA VAL A 76 -10.47 11.04 15.15
C VAL A 76 -11.56 11.38 14.13
N ILE A 77 -12.03 10.44 13.32
CA ILE A 77 -13.16 10.65 12.38
C ILE A 77 -14.40 11.15 13.14
N GLN A 78 -14.75 10.51 14.26
CA GLN A 78 -15.90 10.88 15.08
C GLN A 78 -15.81 12.32 15.61
N ARG A 79 -14.60 12.74 16.01
CA ARG A 79 -14.34 14.06 16.57
C ARG A 79 -14.27 15.15 15.50
N GLU A 80 -13.48 14.91 14.46
CA GLU A 80 -13.14 15.91 13.44
C GLU A 80 -14.18 16.03 12.34
N LYS A 81 -14.94 14.95 12.10
CA LYS A 81 -15.95 14.84 11.04
C LYS A 81 -15.41 15.31 9.69
N PRO A 82 -14.30 14.72 9.18
CA PRO A 82 -13.76 15.07 7.88
C PRO A 82 -14.74 14.70 6.76
N ASP A 83 -14.69 15.43 5.65
CA ASP A 83 -15.45 15.13 4.43
C ASP A 83 -14.73 14.07 3.58
N GLY A 84 -13.40 14.05 3.64
CA GLY A 84 -12.56 13.16 2.84
C GLY A 84 -11.43 12.49 3.62
N LEU A 85 -10.96 11.36 3.08
CA LEU A 85 -9.83 10.57 3.58
C LEU A 85 -8.84 10.29 2.45
N LEU A 86 -7.56 10.60 2.67
CA LEU A 86 -6.46 10.25 1.77
C LEU A 86 -5.61 9.13 2.37
N LEU A 87 -5.42 8.06 1.61
CA LEU A 87 -4.70 6.85 2.03
C LEU A 87 -3.34 6.68 1.33
N SER A 88 -3.12 7.35 0.20
CA SER A 88 -1.98 7.12 -0.70
C SER A 88 -0.63 7.66 -0.21
N PHE A 89 -0.60 8.44 0.87
CA PHE A 89 0.60 9.17 1.31
C PHE A 89 1.26 8.62 2.58
N GLY A 90 0.78 7.49 3.10
CA GLY A 90 1.26 6.91 4.36
C GLY A 90 1.71 5.45 4.26
N GLY A 91 2.16 5.01 3.09
CA GLY A 91 2.68 3.65 2.87
C GLY A 91 1.67 2.55 3.16
N GLN A 92 2.17 1.34 3.45
CA GLN A 92 1.30 0.19 3.76
C GLN A 92 0.50 0.43 5.03
N THR A 93 1.08 1.15 5.99
CA THR A 93 0.42 1.47 7.25
C THR A 93 -0.92 2.18 7.01
N ALA A 94 -0.96 3.19 6.15
CA ALA A 94 -2.18 3.90 5.79
C ALA A 94 -3.13 3.04 4.94
N LEU A 95 -2.62 2.32 3.94
CA LEU A 95 -3.44 1.48 3.07
C LEU A 95 -4.17 0.38 3.85
N ASN A 96 -3.43 -0.38 4.68
CA ASN A 96 -4.01 -1.44 5.50
C ASN A 96 -5.08 -0.91 6.48
N CYS A 97 -4.81 0.23 7.10
CA CYS A 97 -5.78 0.88 7.99
C CYS A 97 -7.03 1.30 7.21
N GLY A 98 -6.87 1.93 6.05
CA GLY A 98 -7.95 2.35 5.16
C GLY A 98 -8.82 1.20 4.66
N VAL A 99 -8.20 0.12 4.20
CA VAL A 99 -8.91 -1.12 3.82
C VAL A 99 -9.70 -1.66 5.00
N LYS A 100 -9.10 -1.67 6.21
CA LYS A 100 -9.83 -2.19 7.37
C LYS A 100 -11.01 -1.32 7.79
N LEU A 101 -10.89 -0.01 7.71
CA LEU A 101 -12.00 0.93 7.94
C LEU A 101 -13.14 0.72 6.93
N TYR A 102 -12.79 0.39 5.68
CA TYR A 102 -13.77 0.06 4.64
C TYR A 102 -14.48 -1.27 4.94
N GLU A 103 -13.74 -2.36 5.17
CA GLU A 103 -14.29 -3.69 5.45
C GLU A 103 -15.20 -3.72 6.69
N THR A 104 -14.87 -2.91 7.70
CA THR A 104 -15.64 -2.83 8.95
C THR A 104 -16.83 -1.88 8.87
N GLY A 105 -17.09 -1.29 7.69
CA GLY A 105 -18.21 -0.38 7.46
C GLY A 105 -18.07 0.99 8.13
N ILE A 106 -16.88 1.33 8.65
CA ILE A 106 -16.64 2.61 9.33
C ILE A 106 -16.73 3.77 8.35
N LEU A 107 -16.18 3.62 7.14
CA LEU A 107 -16.25 4.69 6.13
C LEU A 107 -17.71 5.00 5.76
N GLU A 108 -18.55 3.98 5.58
CA GLU A 108 -19.98 4.14 5.30
C GLU A 108 -20.72 4.77 6.49
N LYS A 109 -20.48 4.28 7.71
CA LYS A 109 -21.08 4.79 8.96
C LYS A 109 -20.93 6.30 9.14
N TYR A 110 -19.79 6.87 8.73
CA TYR A 110 -19.53 8.31 8.83
C TYR A 110 -19.69 9.05 7.49
N SER A 111 -20.15 8.37 6.43
CA SER A 111 -20.25 8.93 5.07
C SER A 111 -18.94 9.56 4.60
N LEU A 112 -17.82 8.93 4.96
CA LEU A 112 -16.48 9.43 4.70
C LEU A 112 -16.01 9.00 3.32
N GLN A 113 -15.74 9.97 2.45
CA GLN A 113 -15.30 9.71 1.09
C GLN A 113 -13.79 9.45 1.04
N VAL A 114 -13.36 8.36 0.41
CA VAL A 114 -11.94 8.21 0.05
C VAL A 114 -11.64 9.04 -1.19
N LEU A 115 -10.63 9.90 -1.08
CA LEU A 115 -10.16 10.76 -2.16
C LEU A 115 -8.95 10.11 -2.86
N GLY A 116 -8.81 10.33 -4.16
CA GLY A 116 -7.78 9.69 -4.98
C GLY A 116 -8.20 8.28 -5.40
N THR A 117 -7.29 7.31 -5.27
CA THR A 117 -7.54 5.92 -5.68
C THR A 117 -8.64 5.28 -4.83
N PRO A 118 -9.70 4.71 -5.44
CA PRO A 118 -10.77 4.03 -4.70
C PRO A 118 -10.24 2.85 -3.88
N VAL A 119 -10.88 2.56 -2.74
CA VAL A 119 -10.48 1.42 -1.87
C VAL A 119 -10.51 0.09 -2.62
N GLN A 120 -11.47 -0.12 -3.52
CA GLN A 120 -11.52 -1.33 -4.32
C GLN A 120 -10.28 -1.48 -5.21
N SER A 121 -9.80 -0.40 -5.82
CA SER A 121 -8.57 -0.43 -6.61
C SER A 121 -7.36 -0.73 -5.74
N ILE A 122 -7.29 -0.22 -4.51
CA ILE A 122 -6.24 -0.56 -3.55
C ILE A 122 -6.28 -2.07 -3.24
N ILE A 123 -7.46 -2.62 -2.95
CA ILE A 123 -7.63 -4.06 -2.69
C ILE A 123 -7.19 -4.88 -3.91
N ASP A 124 -7.64 -4.49 -5.11
CA ASP A 124 -7.34 -5.20 -6.35
C ASP A 124 -5.84 -5.19 -6.70
N THR A 125 -5.08 -4.18 -6.27
CA THR A 125 -3.62 -4.10 -6.51
C THR A 125 -2.78 -4.74 -5.41
N GLU A 126 -3.27 -4.75 -4.16
CA GLU A 126 -2.55 -5.30 -3.01
C GLU A 126 -2.73 -6.82 -2.86
N ASP A 127 -3.91 -7.32 -3.25
CA ASP A 127 -4.19 -8.74 -3.35
C ASP A 127 -3.63 -9.26 -4.68
N ARG A 128 -2.68 -10.20 -4.59
CA ARG A 128 -1.93 -10.65 -5.76
C ARG A 128 -2.75 -11.51 -6.71
N GLU A 129 -3.71 -12.29 -6.20
CA GLU A 129 -4.60 -13.09 -7.04
C GLU A 129 -5.50 -12.16 -7.85
N ARG A 130 -6.12 -11.18 -7.17
CA ARG A 130 -6.94 -10.15 -7.83
C ARG A 130 -6.13 -9.32 -8.83
N PHE A 131 -4.89 -8.97 -8.49
CA PHE A 131 -4.04 -8.21 -9.39
C PHE A 131 -3.77 -8.96 -10.69
N VAL A 132 -3.47 -10.27 -10.61
CA VAL A 132 -3.30 -11.12 -11.79
C VAL A 132 -4.61 -11.22 -12.58
N GLU A 133 -5.75 -11.43 -11.92
CA GLU A 133 -7.06 -11.46 -12.59
C GLU A 133 -7.32 -10.15 -13.37
N ARG A 134 -7.01 -8.99 -12.79
CA ARG A 134 -7.12 -7.68 -13.47
C ARG A 134 -6.19 -7.53 -14.66
N LEU A 135 -4.99 -8.10 -14.61
CA LEU A 135 -4.05 -8.08 -15.72
C LEU A 135 -4.48 -9.02 -16.85
N ASP A 136 -5.08 -10.16 -16.51
CA ASP A 136 -5.60 -11.13 -17.47
C ASP A 136 -6.81 -10.55 -18.25
N GLU A 137 -7.64 -9.70 -17.63
CA GLU A 137 -8.74 -8.98 -18.31
C GLU A 137 -8.28 -8.12 -19.49
N ILE A 138 -7.01 -7.70 -19.51
CA ILE A 138 -6.40 -6.84 -20.54
C ILE A 138 -5.24 -7.51 -21.27
N ASP A 139 -5.16 -8.85 -21.22
CA ASP A 139 -4.15 -9.66 -21.89
C ASP A 139 -2.68 -9.30 -21.55
N VAL A 140 -2.44 -8.76 -20.35
CA VAL A 140 -1.08 -8.47 -19.88
C VAL A 140 -0.42 -9.74 -19.39
N LYS A 141 0.77 -10.03 -19.91
CA LYS A 141 1.52 -11.24 -19.55
C LYS A 141 2.08 -11.12 -18.13
N THR A 142 1.61 -11.99 -17.26
CA THR A 142 2.16 -12.20 -15.92
C THR A 142 2.90 -13.53 -15.87
N ILE A 143 3.77 -13.67 -14.87
CA ILE A 143 4.31 -14.98 -14.54
C ILE A 143 3.25 -15.77 -13.79
N LYS A 144 3.12 -17.06 -14.10
CA LYS A 144 2.24 -17.93 -13.34
C LYS A 144 2.83 -18.12 -11.94
N SER A 145 2.10 -17.63 -10.95
CA SER A 145 2.38 -17.82 -9.53
C SER A 145 1.49 -18.94 -8.99
N THR A 146 1.98 -19.65 -7.98
CA THR A 146 1.16 -20.56 -7.18
C THR A 146 1.06 -20.00 -5.78
N ALA A 147 -0.14 -19.61 -5.36
CA ALA A 147 -0.42 -19.19 -4.01
C ALA A 147 -0.46 -20.41 -3.09
N VAL A 148 0.26 -20.35 -1.98
CA VAL A 148 0.41 -21.45 -1.02
C VAL A 148 0.29 -20.92 0.42
N SER A 149 -0.36 -21.70 1.28
CA SER A 149 -0.59 -21.35 2.68
C SER A 149 0.16 -22.24 3.67
N ASN A 150 0.94 -23.20 3.18
CA ASN A 150 1.77 -24.08 4.00
C ASN A 150 3.01 -24.55 3.23
N LEU A 151 3.96 -25.15 3.95
CA LEU A 151 5.22 -25.63 3.40
C LEU A 151 5.05 -26.77 2.38
N ALA A 152 4.11 -27.69 2.60
CA ALA A 152 3.91 -28.82 1.70
C ALA A 152 3.47 -28.35 0.31
N ASP A 153 2.52 -27.42 0.26
CA ASP A 153 2.05 -26.82 -0.99
C ASP A 153 3.16 -26.00 -1.66
N ALA A 154 4.02 -25.32 -0.88
CA ALA A 154 5.16 -24.58 -1.40
C ALA A 154 6.17 -25.51 -2.12
N HIS A 155 6.50 -26.66 -1.53
CA HIS A 155 7.36 -27.67 -2.18
C HIS A 155 6.71 -28.22 -3.44
N GLN A 156 5.42 -28.56 -3.39
CA GLN A 156 4.71 -29.09 -4.55
C GLN A 156 4.69 -28.08 -5.71
N ALA A 157 4.47 -26.80 -5.42
CA ALA A 157 4.54 -25.73 -6.41
C ALA A 157 5.94 -25.60 -7.01
N ALA A 158 6.98 -25.68 -6.17
CA ALA A 158 8.37 -25.58 -6.61
C ALA A 158 8.80 -26.77 -7.48
N GLU A 159 8.35 -27.98 -7.18
CA GLU A 159 8.59 -29.17 -8.03
C GLU A 159 7.95 -29.02 -9.41
N ASN A 160 6.72 -28.50 -9.47
CA ASN A 160 6.01 -28.27 -10.74
C ASN A 160 6.68 -27.19 -11.60
N LEU A 161 7.21 -26.13 -10.99
CA LEU A 161 7.86 -25.01 -11.69
C LEU A 161 9.34 -25.29 -12.03
N GLY A 162 10.00 -26.10 -11.20
CA GLY A 162 11.43 -26.33 -11.20
C GLY A 162 12.25 -25.13 -10.72
N TYR A 163 13.37 -25.40 -10.04
CA TYR A 163 14.31 -24.36 -9.60
C TYR A 163 15.08 -23.70 -10.77
N PRO A 164 15.62 -22.48 -10.59
CA PRO A 164 15.41 -21.58 -9.46
C PRO A 164 14.01 -20.94 -9.47
N ILE A 165 13.50 -20.66 -8.27
CA ILE A 165 12.21 -19.99 -8.02
C ILE A 165 12.43 -18.71 -7.21
N ILE A 166 11.41 -17.87 -7.15
CA ILE A 166 11.28 -16.78 -6.18
C ILE A 166 10.04 -17.02 -5.33
N VAL A 167 10.16 -16.77 -4.03
CA VAL A 167 9.06 -16.79 -3.07
C VAL A 167 8.77 -15.35 -2.66
N ARG A 168 7.49 -14.97 -2.61
CA ARG A 168 7.06 -13.61 -2.24
C ARG A 168 5.96 -13.67 -1.18
N ALA A 169 6.09 -12.90 -0.11
CA ALA A 169 5.01 -12.78 0.89
C ALA A 169 3.87 -11.89 0.38
N ALA A 170 2.63 -12.26 0.68
CA ALA A 170 1.46 -11.42 0.45
C ALA A 170 1.35 -10.31 1.51
N TYR A 171 0.76 -9.16 1.16
CA TYR A 171 0.54 -7.97 2.02
C TYR A 171 1.81 -7.42 2.70
N ALA A 172 2.93 -7.48 2.00
CA ALA A 172 4.23 -7.04 2.48
C ALA A 172 4.93 -6.13 1.46
N LEU A 173 5.60 -5.07 1.96
CA LEU A 173 6.42 -4.16 1.16
C LEU A 173 7.92 -4.43 1.35
N GLY A 174 8.72 -3.88 0.43
CA GLY A 174 10.18 -3.89 0.53
C GLY A 174 10.81 -5.29 0.48
N GLY A 175 10.11 -6.28 -0.06
CA GLY A 175 10.61 -7.66 -0.14
C GLY A 175 10.64 -8.40 1.20
N LEU A 176 9.95 -7.91 2.23
CA LEU A 176 9.87 -8.60 3.52
C LEU A 176 9.34 -10.04 3.33
N GLY A 177 10.09 -11.03 3.81
CA GLY A 177 9.75 -12.44 3.65
C GLY A 177 9.86 -12.99 2.21
N SER A 178 10.45 -12.23 1.28
CA SER A 178 10.62 -12.62 -0.12
C SER A 178 12.08 -12.99 -0.42
N GLY A 179 12.31 -13.83 -1.42
CA GLY A 179 13.67 -14.23 -1.81
C GLY A 179 13.74 -15.34 -2.85
N PHE A 180 14.93 -15.55 -3.41
CA PHE A 180 15.19 -16.60 -4.38
C PHE A 180 15.56 -17.91 -3.71
N CYS A 181 15.13 -19.02 -4.31
CA CYS A 181 15.52 -20.37 -3.88
C CYS A 181 16.03 -21.14 -5.10
N ASN A 182 17.21 -21.74 -4.97
CA ASN A 182 17.83 -22.56 -6.00
C ASN A 182 17.59 -24.07 -5.78
N ASN A 183 17.05 -24.44 -4.63
CA ASN A 183 16.78 -25.83 -4.24
C ASN A 183 15.74 -25.88 -3.10
N ALA A 184 15.29 -27.10 -2.77
CA ALA A 184 14.29 -27.36 -1.73
C ALA A 184 14.73 -26.95 -0.32
N THR A 185 16.02 -27.05 0.00
CA THR A 185 16.55 -26.62 1.30
C THR A 185 16.46 -25.10 1.50
N GLU A 186 16.79 -24.32 0.46
CA GLU A 186 16.63 -22.87 0.47
C GLU A 186 15.16 -22.47 0.56
N LEU A 187 14.27 -23.19 -0.13
CA LEU A 187 12.82 -22.98 -0.05
C LEU A 187 12.30 -23.20 1.36
N GLU A 188 12.62 -24.34 1.98
CA GLU A 188 12.20 -24.68 3.34
C GLU A 188 12.59 -23.57 4.33
N ALA A 189 13.86 -23.14 4.27
CA ALA A 189 14.41 -22.14 5.17
C ALA A 189 13.75 -20.76 4.98
N LEU A 190 13.46 -20.36 3.74
CA LEU A 190 12.84 -19.08 3.43
C LEU A 190 11.35 -19.07 3.75
N ALA A 191 10.60 -20.06 3.26
CA ALA A 191 9.15 -20.15 3.45
C ALA A 191 8.78 -20.27 4.93
N SER A 192 9.53 -21.06 5.72
CA SER A 192 9.32 -21.17 7.17
C SER A 192 9.44 -19.83 7.89
N LYS A 193 10.35 -18.96 7.43
CA LYS A 193 10.49 -17.60 7.98
C LYS A 193 9.36 -16.70 7.52
N ALA A 194 9.03 -16.76 6.23
CA ALA A 194 8.03 -15.90 5.61
C ALA A 194 6.63 -16.15 6.19
N PHE A 195 6.28 -17.40 6.51
CA PHE A 195 5.01 -17.75 7.16
C PHE A 195 4.83 -17.16 8.57
N ASN A 196 5.90 -16.69 9.24
CA ASN A 196 5.76 -15.96 10.50
C ASN A 196 5.19 -14.54 10.32
N TYR A 197 5.25 -14.00 9.10
CA TYR A 197 4.84 -12.63 8.79
C TYR A 197 3.60 -12.57 7.89
N SER A 198 3.36 -13.61 7.08
CA SER A 198 2.23 -13.67 6.16
C SER A 198 1.63 -15.07 6.11
N ASN A 199 0.30 -15.16 6.02
CA ASN A 199 -0.41 -16.45 5.94
C ASN A 199 -0.40 -17.04 4.51
N GLN A 200 0.13 -16.30 3.53
CA GLN A 200 0.15 -16.69 2.13
C GLN A 200 1.49 -16.30 1.50
N LEU A 201 2.08 -17.23 0.75
CA LEU A 201 3.24 -17.00 -0.09
C LEU A 201 2.88 -17.26 -1.55
N LEU A 202 3.52 -16.53 -2.47
CA LEU A 202 3.54 -16.88 -3.87
C LEU A 202 4.84 -17.57 -4.23
N VAL A 203 4.74 -18.70 -4.92
CA VAL A 203 5.86 -19.40 -5.52
C VAL A 203 5.83 -19.17 -7.03
N GLU A 204 6.92 -18.61 -7.56
CA GLU A 204 7.03 -18.18 -8.97
C GLU A 204 8.32 -18.67 -9.59
N LYS A 205 8.32 -18.90 -10.91
CA LYS A 205 9.56 -19.20 -11.63
C LYS A 205 10.49 -17.99 -11.58
N SER A 206 11.78 -18.20 -11.33
CA SER A 206 12.73 -17.09 -11.29
C SER A 206 12.93 -16.46 -12.66
N LEU A 207 12.78 -15.14 -12.74
CA LEU A 207 13.15 -14.32 -13.91
C LEU A 207 14.52 -13.65 -13.73
N LYS A 208 15.36 -14.17 -12.84
CA LYS A 208 16.68 -13.60 -12.56
C LYS A 208 17.48 -13.41 -13.85
N GLY A 209 18.01 -12.20 -14.03
CA GLY A 209 18.78 -11.80 -15.21
C GLY A 209 17.96 -11.06 -16.27
N TRP A 210 16.64 -10.97 -16.11
CA TRP A 210 15.83 -10.07 -16.92
C TRP A 210 16.08 -8.62 -16.50
N LYS A 211 15.87 -7.69 -17.44
CA LYS A 211 15.82 -6.27 -17.12
C LYS A 211 14.59 -5.98 -16.26
N GLU A 212 14.78 -5.19 -15.21
CA GLU A 212 13.71 -4.73 -14.34
C GLU A 212 13.48 -3.23 -14.61
N ILE A 213 12.27 -2.90 -15.05
CA ILE A 213 11.90 -1.55 -15.51
C ILE A 213 10.66 -1.10 -14.75
N GLU A 214 10.72 0.10 -14.18
CA GLU A 214 9.66 0.71 -13.39
C GLU A 214 9.16 1.99 -14.06
N TYR A 215 7.87 2.30 -13.87
CA TYR A 215 7.23 3.50 -14.42
C TYR A 215 6.40 4.19 -13.34
N GLU A 216 6.58 5.50 -13.21
CA GLU A 216 5.76 6.36 -12.37
C GLU A 216 4.62 6.96 -13.21
N VAL A 217 3.38 6.58 -12.90
CA VAL A 217 2.20 6.93 -13.70
C VAL A 217 1.27 7.85 -12.93
N VAL A 218 0.78 8.90 -13.59
CA VAL A 218 -0.26 9.81 -13.07
C VAL A 218 -1.46 9.78 -14.00
N ARG A 219 -2.66 9.59 -13.44
CA ARG A 219 -3.94 9.62 -14.15
C ARG A 219 -4.94 10.53 -13.46
N ASP A 220 -5.67 11.34 -14.22
CA ASP A 220 -6.70 12.23 -13.70
C ASP A 220 -8.14 11.72 -13.94
N ARG A 221 -9.12 12.47 -13.42
CA ARG A 221 -10.56 12.16 -13.56
C ARG A 221 -11.12 12.35 -14.98
N TYR A 222 -10.36 12.95 -15.89
CA TYR A 222 -10.74 13.15 -17.29
C TYR A 222 -10.08 12.11 -18.20
N ASP A 223 -9.49 11.08 -17.59
CA ASP A 223 -8.78 10.01 -18.28
C ASP A 223 -7.49 10.46 -18.98
N ASN A 224 -6.94 11.63 -18.62
CA ASN A 224 -5.59 11.96 -19.03
C ASN A 224 -4.61 11.10 -18.23
N CYS A 225 -3.67 10.46 -18.92
CA CYS A 225 -2.69 9.56 -18.32
C CYS A 225 -1.28 9.88 -18.85
N ILE A 226 -0.32 10.04 -17.94
CA ILE A 226 1.08 10.33 -18.27
C ILE A 226 2.04 9.44 -17.46
N THR A 227 3.15 9.07 -18.09
CA THR A 227 4.31 8.48 -17.41
C THR A 227 5.29 9.60 -17.06
N VAL A 228 5.42 9.92 -15.78
CA VAL A 228 6.28 11.01 -15.28
C VAL A 228 7.75 10.63 -15.33
N CYS A 229 8.06 9.38 -14.99
CA CYS A 229 9.41 8.85 -14.94
C CYS A 229 9.41 7.38 -15.38
N ASN A 230 10.54 6.93 -15.92
CA ASN A 230 10.86 5.51 -16.06
C ASN A 230 12.24 5.26 -15.46
N MET A 231 12.43 4.07 -14.88
CA MET A 231 13.68 3.67 -14.24
C MET A 231 14.04 2.27 -14.74
N GLU A 232 15.32 2.05 -15.08
CA GLU A 232 15.88 0.73 -15.44
C GLU A 232 16.93 0.39 -14.37
N ASN A 233 16.76 -0.78 -13.74
CA ASN A 233 17.64 -1.27 -12.67
C ASN A 233 18.94 -1.88 -13.21
#